data_AF-A0A7S1ZU25-F1
#
_entry.id   AF-A0A7S1ZU25-F1
#
_cell.length_a   1.000
_cell.length_b   1.000
_cell.length_c   1.000
_cell.angle_alpha   90.00
_cell.angle_beta   90.00
_cell.angle_gamma   90.00
#
_symmetry.space_group_name_H-M   'P 1'
#
loop_
_entity.id
_entity.type
_entity.pdbx_description
1 polymer ?
#
loop_
_entity_poly.entity_id
_entity_poly.type
_entity_poly.pdbx_seq_one_letter_code
_entity_poly.pdbx_strand_id
1 'polypeptide(L)'
;GGGGGEPPHELELALRKWCSLHPSMEFRCFVANRSLVGVSQRMHTQRFPHLGNEIDRIRTLVGDFHVEYVRDAYAGGTVPHYAMDVYIDRSDRVWILDFNVWGERTDPLLYGWDELEGMRIE
;
A
#
# COMPACT_ATOMS: atom_id res chain seq x y z
N GLY A 1 -3.88 43.82 -3.21
CA GLY A 1 -3.84 42.86 -4.32
C GLY A 1 -3.95 41.47 -3.72
N GLY A 2 -4.82 40.63 -4.28
CA GLY A 2 -5.46 39.49 -3.60
C GLY A 2 -4.51 38.37 -3.17
N GLY A 3 -4.71 37.90 -1.93
CA GLY A 3 -4.28 36.58 -1.50
C GLY A 3 -5.25 35.55 -2.06
N GLY A 4 -4.85 34.85 -3.13
CA GLY A 4 -5.57 33.70 -3.64
C GLY A 4 -5.40 32.54 -2.68
N GLY A 5 -6.34 32.36 -1.75
CA GLY A 5 -6.47 31.10 -1.02
C GLY A 5 -6.94 30.02 -1.98
N GLU A 6 -6.28 28.86 -1.97
CA GLU A 6 -6.79 27.68 -2.67
C GLU A 6 -8.26 27.44 -2.27
N PRO A 7 -9.14 27.08 -3.23
CA PRO A 7 -10.50 26.75 -2.89
C PRO A 7 -10.51 25.59 -1.88
N PRO A 8 -11.37 25.63 -0.85
CA PRO A 8 -11.48 24.52 0.09
C PRO A 8 -11.82 23.24 -0.67
N HIS A 9 -11.08 22.17 -0.41
CA HIS A 9 -11.37 20.86 -0.99
C HIS A 9 -12.80 20.44 -0.62
N GLU A 10 -13.62 20.13 -1.64
CA GLU A 10 -14.95 19.56 -1.41
C GLU A 10 -14.79 18.19 -0.75
N LEU A 11 -15.51 17.96 0.35
CA LEU A 11 -15.50 16.68 1.05
C LEU A 11 -16.39 15.69 0.32
N GLU A 12 -15.90 14.48 0.09
CA GLU A 12 -16.63 13.40 -0.56
C GLU A 12 -16.97 12.28 0.44
N LEU A 13 -18.14 11.65 0.25
CA LEU A 13 -18.52 10.42 0.94
C LEU A 13 -18.35 9.22 0.01
N ALA A 14 -17.26 8.49 0.18
CA ALA A 14 -17.00 7.26 -0.56
C ALA A 14 -17.66 6.04 0.13
N LEU A 15 -18.73 5.50 -0.46
CA LEU A 15 -19.37 4.27 0.01
C LEU A 15 -18.79 3.06 -0.73
N ARG A 16 -18.23 2.10 0.02
CA ARG A 16 -17.69 0.85 -0.51
C ARG A 16 -18.59 -0.31 -0.12
N LYS A 17 -18.75 -1.29 -1.01
CA LYS A 17 -19.47 -2.53 -0.68
C LYS A 17 -18.73 -3.23 0.47
N TRP A 18 -19.48 -3.66 1.48
CA TRP A 18 -18.93 -4.48 2.56
C TRP A 18 -18.51 -5.85 2.04
N CYS A 19 -17.30 -6.28 2.44
CA CYS A 19 -16.69 -7.55 2.07
C CYS A 19 -16.16 -8.24 3.33
N SER A 20 -16.37 -9.54 3.50
CA SER A 20 -15.71 -10.32 4.55
C SER A 20 -14.33 -10.75 4.06
N LEU A 21 -13.35 -9.85 4.17
CA LEU A 21 -11.95 -10.14 3.85
C LEU A 21 -11.32 -10.91 5.00
N HIS A 22 -10.49 -11.91 4.67
CA HIS A 22 -9.73 -12.62 5.69
C HIS A 22 -8.50 -11.80 6.10
N PRO A 23 -8.35 -11.38 7.37
CA PRO A 23 -7.33 -10.39 7.77
C PRO A 23 -5.88 -10.81 7.48
N SER A 24 -5.59 -12.12 7.42
CA SER A 24 -4.25 -12.61 7.12
C SER A 24 -3.80 -12.33 5.68
N MET A 25 -4.72 -12.04 4.76
CA MET A 25 -4.42 -11.82 3.34
C MET A 25 -4.50 -10.34 2.95
N GLU A 26 -4.52 -9.45 3.94
CA GLU A 26 -4.37 -8.02 3.76
C GLU A 26 -2.92 -7.61 4.04
N PHE A 27 -2.35 -6.81 3.15
CA PHE A 27 -0.96 -6.36 3.23
C PHE A 27 -0.85 -4.87 2.97
N ARG A 28 0.07 -4.21 3.68
CA ARG A 28 0.54 -2.86 3.35
C ARG A 28 1.83 -2.96 2.57
N CYS A 29 1.86 -2.35 1.41
CA CYS A 29 2.98 -2.35 0.49
C CYS A 29 3.56 -0.94 0.43
N PHE A 30 4.88 -0.82 0.55
CA PHE A 30 5.59 0.44 0.53
C PHE A 30 6.30 0.58 -0.81
N VAL A 31 6.00 1.67 -1.52
CA VAL A 31 6.61 2.01 -2.80
C VAL A 31 7.45 3.26 -2.60
N ALA A 32 8.72 3.19 -2.99
CA ALA A 32 9.66 4.30 -2.98
C ALA A 32 10.41 4.35 -4.30
N ASN A 33 10.63 5.56 -4.85
CA ASN A 33 11.23 5.76 -6.17
C ASN A 33 10.57 4.87 -7.25
N ARG A 34 9.23 4.75 -7.19
CA ARG A 34 8.41 3.90 -8.08
C ARG A 34 8.68 2.39 -7.97
N SER A 35 9.45 1.95 -6.98
CA SER A 35 9.79 0.55 -6.74
C SER A 35 9.16 0.05 -5.44
N LEU A 36 8.68 -1.20 -5.45
CA LEU A 36 8.18 -1.85 -4.24
C LEU A 36 9.37 -2.20 -3.34
N VAL A 37 9.43 -1.59 -2.15
CA VAL A 37 10.54 -1.76 -1.20
C VAL A 37 10.16 -2.57 0.04
N GLY A 38 8.88 -2.67 0.36
CA GLY A 38 8.42 -3.39 1.55
C GLY A 38 7.00 -3.92 1.45
N VAL A 39 6.73 -5.03 2.14
CA VAL A 39 5.40 -5.63 2.27
C VAL A 39 5.23 -6.12 3.71
N SER A 40 4.24 -5.57 4.42
CA SER A 40 3.88 -5.96 5.78
C SER A 40 2.50 -6.60 5.80
N GLN A 41 2.28 -7.60 6.65
CA GLN A 41 0.92 -8.01 7.01
C GLN A 41 0.16 -6.80 7.60
N ARG A 42 -1.11 -6.62 7.25
CA ARG A 42 -1.90 -5.47 7.72
C ARG A 42 -2.25 -5.59 9.21
N MET A 43 -2.64 -6.80 9.62
CA MET A 43 -2.92 -7.16 11.01
C MET A 43 -1.62 -7.58 11.71
N HIS A 44 -0.74 -6.62 11.97
CA HIS A 44 0.62 -6.87 12.45
C HIS A 44 0.70 -7.38 13.90
N THR A 45 -0.35 -7.18 14.70
CA THR A 45 -0.44 -7.64 16.10
C THR A 45 -0.78 -9.12 16.25
N GLN A 46 -1.13 -9.81 15.15
CA GLN A 46 -1.45 -11.23 15.13
C GLN A 46 -0.43 -12.01 14.30
N ARG A 47 -0.08 -13.22 14.77
CA ARG A 47 0.72 -14.16 13.99
C ARG A 47 -0.18 -15.08 13.18
N PHE A 48 0.10 -15.20 11.89
CA PHE A 48 -0.52 -16.17 10.99
C PHE A 48 0.54 -17.17 10.49
N PRO A 49 0.63 -18.37 11.10
CA PRO A 49 1.72 -19.30 10.80
C PRO A 49 1.83 -19.71 9.33
N HIS A 50 0.72 -19.78 8.60
CA HIS A 50 0.70 -20.16 7.18
C HIS A 50 1.43 -19.15 6.29
N LEU A 51 1.45 -17.85 6.64
CA LEU A 51 2.14 -16.82 5.86
C LEU A 51 3.65 -17.07 5.77
N GLY A 52 4.25 -17.74 6.75
CA GLY A 52 5.66 -18.10 6.72
C GLY A 52 6.04 -18.99 5.54
N ASN A 53 5.09 -19.79 5.03
CA ASN A 53 5.29 -20.65 3.86
C ASN A 53 4.88 -19.99 2.53
N GLU A 54 4.28 -18.79 2.59
CA GLU A 54 3.73 -18.10 1.42
C GLU A 54 4.51 -16.83 1.05
N ILE A 55 5.58 -16.50 1.78
CA ILE A 55 6.35 -15.25 1.62
C ILE A 55 6.72 -14.98 0.16
N ASP A 56 7.31 -15.96 -0.52
CA ASP A 56 7.77 -15.79 -1.90
C ASP A 56 6.59 -15.62 -2.86
N ARG A 57 5.51 -16.38 -2.66
CA ARG A 57 4.26 -16.26 -3.43
C ARG A 57 3.66 -14.87 -3.30
N ILE A 58 3.55 -14.36 -2.07
CA ILE A 58 3.02 -13.03 -1.77
C ILE A 58 3.88 -11.95 -2.42
N ARG A 59 5.20 -12.05 -2.29
CA ARG A 59 6.16 -11.12 -2.91
C ARG A 59 6.00 -11.08 -4.43
N THR A 60 5.91 -12.23 -5.09
CA THR A 60 5.69 -12.32 -6.53
C THR A 60 4.38 -11.67 -6.93
N LEU A 61 3.25 -12.03 -6.29
CA LEU A 61 1.95 -11.49 -6.65
C LEU A 61 1.87 -9.97 -6.48
N VAL A 62 2.37 -9.44 -5.37
CA VAL A 62 2.35 -8.00 -5.11
C VAL A 62 3.31 -7.26 -6.04
N GLY A 63 4.51 -7.81 -6.28
CA GLY A 63 5.51 -7.24 -7.17
C GLY A 63 5.04 -7.15 -8.61
N ASP A 64 4.54 -8.27 -9.15
CA ASP A 64 4.00 -8.35 -10.51
C ASP A 64 2.80 -7.40 -10.67
N PHE A 65 1.88 -7.42 -9.70
CA PHE A 65 0.73 -6.52 -9.70
C PHE A 65 1.13 -5.04 -9.69
N HIS A 66 2.12 -4.66 -8.87
CA HIS A 66 2.64 -3.29 -8.83
C HIS A 66 3.18 -2.85 -10.19
N VAL A 67 4.04 -3.68 -10.79
CA VAL A 67 4.68 -3.38 -12.07
C VAL A 67 3.66 -3.29 -13.21
N GLU A 68 2.72 -4.23 -13.27
CA GLU A 68 1.77 -4.35 -14.37
C GLU A 68 0.62 -3.34 -14.29
N TYR A 69 0.10 -3.06 -13.08
CA TYR A 69 -1.16 -2.32 -12.92
C TYR A 69 -1.04 -0.99 -12.17
N VAL A 70 -0.02 -0.79 -11.33
CA VAL A 70 0.01 0.36 -10.40
C VAL A 70 1.06 1.40 -10.77
N ARG A 71 2.30 0.98 -10.98
CA ARG A 71 3.49 1.84 -11.06
C ARG A 71 3.32 3.03 -12.00
N ASP A 72 2.78 2.79 -13.19
CA ASP A 72 2.66 3.80 -14.24
C ASP A 72 1.24 4.40 -14.32
N ALA A 73 0.24 3.77 -13.68
CA ALA A 73 -1.16 4.18 -13.70
C ALA A 73 -1.53 5.10 -12.54
N TYR A 74 -1.04 4.82 -11.33
CA TYR A 74 -1.38 5.58 -10.13
C TYR A 74 -0.88 7.03 -10.24
N ALA A 75 -1.80 7.98 -10.16
CA ALA A 75 -1.53 9.41 -10.37
C ALA A 75 -0.71 9.69 -11.66
N GLY A 76 -0.92 8.89 -12.71
CA GLY A 76 -0.16 8.98 -13.96
C GLY A 76 1.35 8.75 -13.79
N GLY A 77 1.77 8.00 -12.77
CA GLY A 77 3.16 7.76 -12.43
C GLY A 77 3.91 8.97 -11.85
N THR A 78 3.21 10.06 -11.50
CA THR A 78 3.84 11.29 -11.01
C THR A 78 4.15 11.26 -9.51
N VAL A 79 3.57 10.32 -8.78
CA VAL A 79 3.79 10.15 -7.34
C VAL A 79 4.76 8.98 -7.11
N PRO A 80 6.04 9.24 -6.77
CA PRO A 80 7.06 8.20 -6.69
C PRO A 80 7.09 7.44 -5.36
N HIS A 81 6.45 7.97 -4.30
CA HIS A 81 6.43 7.36 -2.98
C HIS A 81 5.02 7.32 -2.39
N TYR A 82 4.60 6.15 -1.94
CA TYR A 82 3.31 5.95 -1.30
C TYR A 82 3.29 4.60 -0.58
N ALA A 83 2.30 4.41 0.28
CA ALA A 83 1.89 3.10 0.74
C ALA A 83 0.59 2.70 0.04
N MET A 84 0.43 1.43 -0.30
CA MET A 84 -0.83 0.88 -0.81
C MET A 84 -1.24 -0.34 0.01
N ASP A 85 -2.50 -0.38 0.42
CA ASP A 85 -3.08 -1.54 1.07
C ASP A 85 -3.70 -2.43 0.00
N VAL A 86 -3.39 -3.72 0.02
CA VAL A 86 -3.87 -4.72 -0.93
C VAL A 86 -4.45 -5.93 -0.24
N TYR A 87 -5.37 -6.61 -0.90
CA TYR A 87 -5.91 -7.90 -0.52
C TYR A 87 -5.60 -8.96 -1.58
N ILE A 88 -5.15 -10.14 -1.16
CA ILE A 88 -4.94 -11.29 -2.05
C ILE A 88 -6.07 -12.29 -1.83
N ASP A 89 -6.85 -12.57 -2.88
CA ASP A 89 -7.93 -13.55 -2.79
C ASP A 89 -7.44 -15.00 -3.00
N ARG A 90 -8.36 -15.96 -2.86
CA ARG A 90 -8.05 -17.40 -2.98
C ARG A 90 -7.70 -17.85 -4.41
N SER A 91 -7.88 -16.98 -5.39
CA SER A 91 -7.53 -17.19 -6.80
C SER A 91 -6.32 -16.37 -7.20
N ASP A 92 -5.53 -15.93 -6.22
CA ASP A 92 -4.29 -15.18 -6.38
C ASP A 92 -4.46 -13.83 -7.08
N ARG A 93 -5.68 -13.28 -7.07
CA ARG A 93 -5.91 -11.93 -7.56
C ARG A 93 -5.61 -10.93 -6.46
N VAL A 94 -4.87 -9.90 -6.82
CA VAL A 94 -4.53 -8.77 -5.95
C VAL A 94 -5.54 -7.64 -6.16
N TRP A 95 -6.11 -7.15 -5.08
CA TRP A 95 -7.10 -6.08 -5.05
C TRP A 95 -6.55 -4.89 -4.29
N ILE A 96 -6.63 -3.69 -4.87
CA ILE A 96 -6.30 -2.46 -4.14
C ILE A 96 -7.43 -2.17 -3.15
N LEU A 97 -7.06 -1.95 -1.89
CA LEU A 97 -7.95 -1.49 -0.84
C LEU A 97 -7.79 0.01 -0.63
N ASP A 98 -6.57 0.53 -0.58
CA ASP A 98 -6.37 1.95 -0.26
C ASP A 98 -4.98 2.45 -0.70
N PHE A 99 -4.85 3.77 -0.85
CA PHE A 99 -3.56 4.44 -1.03
C PHE A 99 -3.34 5.44 0.09
N ASN A 100 -2.11 5.47 0.61
CA ASN A 100 -1.71 6.29 1.74
C ASN A 100 -0.43 7.06 1.41
N VAL A 101 -0.25 8.21 2.05
CA VAL A 101 0.96 9.04 1.87
C VAL A 101 2.19 8.35 2.44
N TRP A 102 3.36 8.59 1.83
CA TRP A 102 4.64 8.20 2.42
C TRP A 102 4.97 9.15 3.59
N GLY A 103 5.19 8.60 4.79
CA GLY A 103 5.63 9.32 6.00
C GLY A 103 4.75 9.05 7.22
N GLU A 104 5.11 9.66 8.35
CA GLU A 104 4.60 9.39 9.70
C GLU A 104 3.07 9.42 9.88
N ARG A 105 2.33 10.04 8.97
CA ARG A 105 0.86 10.00 8.97
C ARG A 105 0.30 8.60 8.67
N THR A 106 1.12 7.72 8.13
CA THR A 106 0.77 6.35 7.76
C THR A 106 1.46 5.40 8.74
N ASP A 107 0.70 4.49 9.37
CA ASP A 107 1.26 3.47 10.25
C ASP A 107 2.19 2.51 9.46
N PRO A 108 3.47 2.36 9.86
CA PRO A 108 4.44 1.51 9.16
C PRO A 108 4.28 0.01 9.47
N LEU A 109 3.44 -0.35 10.46
CA LEU A 109 3.11 -1.73 10.85
C LEU A 109 4.33 -2.54 11.31
N LEU A 110 4.76 -3.54 10.54
CA LEU A 110 5.95 -4.34 10.86
C LEU A 110 7.27 -3.61 10.55
N TYR A 111 7.19 -2.43 9.95
CA TYR A 111 8.36 -1.60 9.66
C TYR A 111 8.51 -0.43 10.63
N GLY A 112 9.68 0.19 10.66
CA GLY A 112 9.93 1.53 11.16
C GLY A 112 10.01 2.57 10.03
N TRP A 113 9.69 3.83 10.32
CA TRP A 113 9.83 4.89 9.30
C TRP A 113 11.30 5.18 8.95
N ASP A 114 12.21 5.11 9.93
CA ASP A 114 13.65 5.32 9.68
C ASP A 114 14.23 4.28 8.72
N GLU A 115 13.81 3.01 8.80
CA GLU A 115 14.27 1.97 7.88
C GLU A 115 13.66 2.09 6.49
N LEU A 116 12.37 2.44 6.39
CA LEU A 116 11.72 2.69 5.10
C LEU A 116 12.37 3.89 4.39
N GLU A 117 12.73 4.91 5.16
CA GLU A 117 13.41 6.08 4.64
C GLU A 117 14.84 5.78 4.19
N GLY A 118 15.54 4.88 4.89
CA GLY A 118 16.80 4.31 4.40
C GLY A 118 16.65 3.64 3.04
N MET A 119 15.64 2.77 2.88
CA MET A 119 15.34 2.08 1.60
C MET A 119 14.93 3.04 0.47
N ARG A 120 14.48 4.25 0.79
CA ARG A 120 14.11 5.27 -0.22
C ARG A 120 15.33 5.99 -0.79
N ILE A 121 16.42 6.07 -0.05
CA ILE A 121 17.62 6.84 -0.43
C ILE A 121 18.61 5.98 -1.22
N GLU A 122 18.50 4.65 -1.11
CA GLU A 122 19.21 3.65 -1.93
C GLU A 122 18.74 3.65 -3.40
#